data_AF-A0A2I4HNJ8-F1
#
_entry.id   AF-A0A2I4HNJ8-F1
#
_cell.length_a   1.000
_cell.length_b   1.000
_cell.length_c   1.000
_cell.angle_alpha   90.00
_cell.angle_beta   90.00
_cell.angle_gamma   90.00
#
_symmetry.space_group_name_H-M   'P 1'
#
loop_
_entity.id
_entity.type
_entity.pdbx_description
1 polymer ?
#
loop_
_entity_poly.entity_id
_entity_poly.type
_entity_poly.pdbx_seq_one_letter_code
_entity_poly.pdbx_strand_id
1 'polypeptide(L)'
;MEQEPNTPPHVLIFPLPAQGHVNSMLKLAELLALAGLHVTFLNTDYNQDRLFHHTNVQARFAGFPGFQFKIIPDGLPVEHPRGGDHFYEMFNSMNLVTKPLLREILVSSKLQYYDDSGSSTNNIRSGPVNCIIADGILTFPIDVGNELGIPVIHFRTISACAFWIYFSVPDMEEAGELPNFTSGKEDMDRIITRVAGMETFLRCRDLPNVNRIGHQENPLQVIGEFTRQSTRAHALILNTFEDLERPVLSNIRTQSPQIYTLGPLHALLKHKLGSKTTTSSVQSQSSNSLFQEDRNCITWLDAQPLKSVIYVSFGSLAKLTRYEMREFWYGLINSKKRFLWVIRPDMVDGKDDDGQIQVELVEGTKERGYMAEWVPQEEVLAHPAVGGFFTHSGWNSTIESIIAGVPMICWPYFADQQVNSRFVSEVWKLGMDMKDVCDRVVVETMVNDLMAERREEFIKSTDTMARLARESVSEGGYSYCNLERLIEDIRLMSVGSK
;
A
#
# COMPACT_ATOMS: atom_id res chain seq x y z
N MET A 1 -16.93 8.73 -44.42
CA MET A 1 -16.75 8.56 -42.96
C MET A 1 -15.27 8.69 -42.70
N GLU A 2 -14.82 9.89 -42.38
CA GLU A 2 -13.45 10.10 -41.91
C GLU A 2 -13.34 9.43 -40.54
N GLN A 3 -12.37 8.54 -40.37
CA GLN A 3 -12.04 7.98 -39.07
C GLN A 3 -11.54 9.13 -38.19
N GLU A 4 -12.31 9.50 -37.16
CA GLU A 4 -11.79 10.36 -36.10
C GLU A 4 -10.45 9.79 -35.61
N PRO A 5 -9.43 10.63 -35.38
CA PRO A 5 -8.17 10.15 -34.82
C PRO A 5 -8.48 9.42 -33.50
N ASN A 6 -8.10 8.15 -33.42
CA ASN A 6 -8.39 7.30 -32.27
C ASN A 6 -7.55 7.78 -31.08
N THR A 7 -8.05 8.78 -30.34
CA THR A 7 -7.38 9.31 -29.16
C THR A 7 -7.19 8.20 -28.14
N PRO A 8 -6.00 8.05 -27.54
CA PRO A 8 -5.79 7.05 -26.50
C PRO A 8 -6.80 7.18 -25.36
N PRO A 9 -7.26 6.07 -24.76
CA PRO A 9 -8.17 6.12 -23.63
C PRO A 9 -7.58 6.95 -22.48
N HIS A 10 -8.42 7.75 -21.85
CA HIS A 10 -8.05 8.63 -20.75
C HIS A 10 -8.56 8.09 -19.42
N VAL A 11 -7.63 7.74 -18.54
CA VAL A 11 -7.88 7.18 -17.21
C VAL A 11 -7.64 8.27 -16.16
N LEU A 12 -8.62 8.50 -15.28
CA LEU A 12 -8.42 9.29 -14.07
C LEU A 12 -8.09 8.35 -12.91
N ILE A 13 -6.96 8.55 -12.24
CA ILE A 13 -6.54 7.77 -11.09
C ILE A 13 -6.69 8.64 -9.84
N PHE A 14 -7.40 8.13 -8.83
CA PHE A 14 -7.68 8.89 -7.61
C PHE A 14 -7.40 8.07 -6.34
N PRO A 15 -6.23 8.27 -5.70
CA PRO A 15 -5.85 7.58 -4.47
C PRO A 15 -6.50 8.18 -3.23
N LEU A 16 -6.63 7.36 -2.19
CA LEU A 16 -6.71 7.85 -0.82
C LEU A 16 -5.42 8.63 -0.51
N PRO A 17 -5.46 9.83 0.10
CA PRO A 17 -4.29 10.68 0.24
C PRO A 17 -3.36 10.24 1.39
N ALA A 18 -2.95 8.98 1.39
CA ALA A 18 -2.00 8.38 2.32
C ALA A 18 -0.81 7.75 1.58
N GLN A 19 0.38 7.78 2.19
CA GLN A 19 1.66 7.32 1.61
C GLN A 19 1.55 5.98 0.87
N GLY A 20 1.02 4.94 1.53
CA GLY A 20 0.94 3.60 0.95
C GLY A 20 0.03 3.53 -0.28
N HIS A 21 -1.03 4.34 -0.31
CA HIS A 21 -2.02 4.36 -1.38
C HIS A 21 -1.50 5.14 -2.58
N VAL A 22 -1.00 6.35 -2.36
CA VAL A 22 -0.37 7.19 -3.40
C VAL A 22 0.80 6.46 -4.04
N ASN A 23 1.67 5.82 -3.25
CA ASN A 23 2.82 5.07 -3.75
C ASN A 23 2.43 3.98 -4.75
N SER A 24 1.46 3.13 -4.39
CA SER A 24 1.03 2.02 -5.23
C SER A 24 0.27 2.51 -6.45
N MET A 25 -0.61 3.50 -6.31
CA MET A 25 -1.39 4.02 -7.42
C MET A 25 -0.54 4.80 -8.43
N LEU A 26 0.54 5.47 -7.99
CA LEU A 26 1.52 6.08 -8.90
C LEU A 26 2.26 5.05 -9.75
N LYS A 27 2.59 3.88 -9.18
CA LYS A 27 3.22 2.78 -9.94
C LYS A 27 2.27 2.23 -11.01
N LEU A 28 0.99 2.09 -10.68
CA LEU A 28 -0.03 1.73 -11.66
C LEU A 28 -0.16 2.81 -12.74
N ALA A 29 -0.17 4.08 -12.35
CA ALA A 29 -0.24 5.21 -13.28
C ALA A 29 0.90 5.19 -14.30
N GLU A 30 2.11 4.89 -13.85
CA GLU A 30 3.29 4.75 -14.71
C GLU A 30 3.20 3.53 -15.64
N LEU A 31 2.72 2.39 -15.15
CA LEU A 31 2.45 1.22 -16.00
C LEU A 31 1.43 1.52 -17.11
N LEU A 32 0.37 2.26 -16.81
CA LEU A 32 -0.64 2.65 -17.80
C LEU A 32 -0.08 3.69 -18.79
N ALA A 33 0.68 4.68 -18.32
CA ALA A 33 1.35 5.65 -19.17
C ALA A 33 2.38 4.99 -20.11
N LEU A 34 3.13 3.99 -19.61
CA LEU A 34 4.02 3.15 -20.41
C LEU A 34 3.27 2.38 -21.51
N ALA A 35 1.99 2.05 -21.30
CA ALA A 35 1.14 1.38 -22.30
C ALA A 35 0.50 2.35 -23.30
N GLY A 36 0.82 3.66 -23.23
CA GLY A 36 0.33 4.69 -24.13
C GLY A 36 -1.06 5.23 -23.77
N LEU A 37 -1.59 4.90 -22.59
CA LEU A 37 -2.85 5.48 -22.10
C LEU A 37 -2.63 6.92 -21.64
N HIS A 38 -3.64 7.77 -21.82
CA HIS A 38 -3.66 9.07 -21.17
C HIS A 38 -4.04 8.88 -19.70
N VAL A 39 -3.33 9.56 -18.79
CA VAL A 39 -3.51 9.41 -17.35
C VAL A 39 -3.59 10.77 -16.69
N THR A 40 -4.70 11.04 -16.01
CA THR A 40 -4.79 12.12 -15.02
C THR A 40 -4.63 11.52 -13.64
N PHE A 41 -3.54 11.82 -12.95
CA PHE A 41 -3.37 11.46 -11.55
C PHE A 41 -3.89 12.59 -10.66
N LEU A 42 -4.99 12.35 -9.97
CA LEU A 42 -5.60 13.30 -9.05
C LEU A 42 -4.95 13.18 -7.68
N ASN A 43 -4.46 14.29 -7.12
CA ASN A 43 -3.79 14.30 -5.83
C ASN A 43 -4.30 15.44 -4.96
N THR A 44 -4.11 15.33 -3.65
CA THR A 44 -4.36 16.48 -2.77
C THR A 44 -3.26 17.50 -2.89
N ASP A 45 -3.56 18.77 -2.59
CA ASP A 45 -2.55 19.83 -2.55
C ASP A 45 -1.41 19.47 -1.60
N TYR A 46 -1.75 18.97 -0.42
CA TYR A 46 -0.80 18.50 0.60
C TYR A 46 0.15 17.41 0.06
N ASN A 47 -0.37 16.36 -0.57
CA ASN A 47 0.48 15.27 -1.07
C ASN A 47 1.23 15.66 -2.34
N GLN A 48 0.64 16.52 -3.18
CA GLN A 48 1.30 17.00 -4.39
C GLN A 48 2.55 17.79 -4.03
N ASP A 49 2.43 18.69 -3.07
CA ASP A 49 3.53 19.50 -2.57
C ASP A 49 4.66 18.62 -2.02
N ARG A 50 4.34 17.64 -1.16
CA ARG A 50 5.33 16.71 -0.60
C ARG A 50 6.03 15.87 -1.67
N LEU A 51 5.28 15.33 -2.65
CA LEU A 51 5.88 14.58 -3.74
C LEU A 51 6.86 15.45 -4.54
N PHE A 52 6.50 16.70 -4.83
CA PHE A 52 7.35 17.63 -5.59
C PHE A 52 8.59 18.06 -4.82
N HIS A 53 8.49 18.17 -3.49
CA HIS A 53 9.63 18.51 -2.63
C HIS A 53 10.60 17.36 -2.41
N HIS A 54 10.12 16.12 -2.30
CA HIS A 54 10.94 14.98 -1.89
C HIS A 54 11.34 14.04 -3.03
N THR A 55 10.79 14.23 -4.23
CA THR A 55 11.03 13.31 -5.35
C THR A 55 11.20 14.06 -6.67
N ASN A 56 11.66 13.35 -7.70
CA ASN A 56 11.74 13.85 -9.07
C ASN A 56 10.48 13.54 -9.89
N VAL A 57 9.33 13.31 -9.26
CA VAL A 57 8.11 12.79 -9.90
C VAL A 57 7.66 13.64 -11.10
N GLN A 58 7.81 14.96 -11.03
CA GLN A 58 7.45 15.87 -12.13
C GLN A 58 8.33 15.61 -13.37
N ALA A 59 9.65 15.55 -13.18
CA ALA A 59 10.58 15.25 -14.26
C ALA A 59 10.41 13.82 -14.80
N ARG A 60 10.14 12.85 -13.91
CA ARG A 60 9.85 11.46 -14.30
C ARG A 60 8.65 11.39 -15.23
N PHE A 61 7.54 12.03 -14.87
CA PHE A 61 6.31 11.94 -15.66
C PHE A 61 6.26 12.89 -16.85
N ALA A 62 7.11 13.93 -16.91
CA ALA A 62 7.25 14.79 -18.08
C ALA A 62 7.64 14.01 -19.36
N GLY A 63 8.23 12.81 -19.22
CA GLY A 63 8.51 11.90 -20.32
C GLY A 63 7.29 11.24 -20.95
N PHE A 64 6.10 11.37 -20.35
CA PHE A 64 4.85 10.80 -20.87
C PHE A 64 3.91 11.92 -21.34
N PRO A 65 3.78 12.17 -22.67
CA PRO A 65 2.94 13.26 -23.19
C PRO A 65 1.47 13.19 -22.78
N GLY A 66 0.96 11.99 -22.48
CA GLY A 66 -0.42 11.76 -22.05
C GLY A 66 -0.63 11.78 -20.54
N PHE A 67 0.39 12.10 -19.73
CA PHE A 67 0.30 12.11 -18.27
C PHE A 67 0.15 13.53 -17.73
N GLN A 68 -0.75 13.73 -16.78
CA GLN A 68 -0.85 14.98 -16.02
C GLN A 68 -1.21 14.74 -14.56
N PHE A 69 -0.70 15.61 -13.69
CA PHE A 69 -1.21 15.76 -12.32
C PHE A 69 -2.36 16.77 -12.31
N LYS A 70 -3.40 16.50 -11.52
CA LYS A 70 -4.39 17.49 -11.13
C LYS A 70 -4.52 17.51 -9.61
N ILE A 71 -4.70 18.71 -9.06
CA ILE A 71 -4.87 18.91 -7.63
C ILE A 71 -6.36 18.99 -7.32
N ILE A 72 -6.78 18.38 -6.21
CA ILE A 72 -8.12 18.51 -5.64
C ILE A 72 -8.01 18.66 -4.11
N PRO A 73 -8.71 19.60 -3.47
CA PRO A 73 -8.61 19.75 -2.02
C PRO A 73 -9.20 18.52 -1.31
N ASP A 74 -8.58 18.12 -0.20
CA ASP A 74 -9.14 17.16 0.76
C ASP A 74 -10.20 17.78 1.69
N GLY A 75 -10.37 19.10 1.61
CA GLY A 75 -11.30 19.90 2.41
C GLY A 75 -10.78 20.23 3.81
N LEU A 76 -9.57 19.82 4.17
CA LEU A 76 -8.95 20.13 5.46
C LEU A 76 -7.98 21.33 5.34
N PRO A 77 -7.86 22.17 6.37
CA PRO A 77 -6.86 23.26 6.40
C PRO A 77 -5.43 22.72 6.23
N VAL A 78 -4.51 23.50 5.65
CA VAL A 78 -3.11 23.09 5.41
C VAL A 78 -2.42 22.57 6.67
N GLU A 79 -2.65 23.23 7.81
CA GLU A 79 -2.02 22.88 9.11
C GLU A 79 -2.63 21.66 9.80
N HIS A 80 -3.73 21.10 9.28
CA HIS A 80 -4.38 19.95 9.89
C HIS A 80 -3.49 18.69 9.77
N PRO A 81 -3.28 17.90 10.82
CA PRO A 81 -2.53 16.66 10.69
C PRO A 81 -3.25 15.66 9.76
N ARG A 82 -2.48 14.95 8.92
CA ARG A 82 -2.95 13.84 8.04
C ARG A 82 -2.54 12.48 8.62
N GLY A 83 -2.72 12.32 9.95
CA GLY A 83 -2.43 11.08 10.69
C GLY A 83 -3.52 10.03 10.54
N GLY A 84 -3.22 8.78 10.90
CA GLY A 84 -4.19 7.67 10.83
C GLY A 84 -5.39 7.85 11.79
N ASP A 85 -5.19 8.56 12.89
CA ASP A 85 -6.19 8.98 13.88
C ASP A 85 -7.17 10.06 13.36
N HIS A 86 -6.84 10.71 12.25
CA HIS A 86 -7.68 11.74 11.60
C HIS A 86 -8.38 11.22 10.32
N PHE A 87 -8.36 9.91 10.09
CA PHE A 87 -8.89 9.32 8.87
C PHE A 87 -10.38 9.66 8.64
N TYR A 88 -11.22 9.59 9.67
CA TYR A 88 -12.66 9.88 9.53
C TYR A 88 -12.95 11.35 9.26
N GLU A 89 -12.21 12.27 9.90
CA GLU A 89 -12.32 13.71 9.65
C GLU A 89 -11.96 14.02 8.20
N MET A 90 -10.85 13.45 7.72
CA MET A 90 -10.42 13.55 6.33
C MET A 90 -11.45 12.95 5.36
N PHE A 91 -11.93 11.73 5.62
CA PHE A 91 -12.92 11.06 4.77
C PHE A 91 -14.23 11.86 4.66
N ASN A 92 -14.74 12.35 5.79
CA ASN A 92 -15.95 13.17 5.82
C ASN A 92 -15.74 14.50 5.09
N SER A 93 -14.60 15.15 5.29
CA SER A 93 -14.26 16.38 4.58
C SER A 93 -14.18 16.17 3.07
N MET A 94 -13.55 15.08 2.63
CA MET A 94 -13.48 14.72 1.22
C MET A 94 -14.87 14.43 0.63
N ASN A 95 -15.75 13.76 1.37
CA ASN A 95 -17.13 13.54 0.91
C ASN A 95 -17.90 14.85 0.72
N LEU A 96 -17.66 15.86 1.57
CA LEU A 96 -18.35 17.15 1.50
C LEU A 96 -17.77 18.07 0.42
N VAL A 97 -16.43 18.10 0.28
CA VAL A 97 -15.72 19.08 -0.56
C VAL A 97 -15.22 18.44 -1.85
N THR A 98 -14.54 17.31 -1.77
CA THR A 98 -13.88 16.66 -2.93
C THR A 98 -14.89 16.01 -3.86
N LYS A 99 -15.98 15.41 -3.36
CA LYS A 99 -17.03 14.77 -4.18
C LYS A 99 -17.65 15.71 -5.23
N PRO A 100 -18.19 16.90 -4.89
CA PRO A 100 -18.75 17.81 -5.89
C PRO A 100 -17.69 18.31 -6.89
N LEU A 101 -16.46 18.58 -6.42
CA LEU A 101 -15.37 19.02 -7.29
C LEU A 101 -14.91 17.93 -8.27
N LEU A 102 -14.90 16.67 -7.85
CA LEU A 102 -14.62 15.53 -8.74
C LEU A 102 -15.67 15.47 -9.86
N ARG A 103 -16.94 15.68 -9.52
CA ARG A 103 -18.02 15.74 -10.52
C ARG A 103 -17.80 16.87 -11.52
N GLU A 104 -17.44 18.06 -11.04
CA GLU A 104 -17.12 19.20 -11.90
C GLU A 104 -15.95 18.90 -12.84
N ILE A 105 -14.85 18.33 -12.34
CA ILE A 105 -13.68 17.95 -13.16
C ILE A 105 -14.09 16.99 -14.28
N LEU A 106 -14.90 15.98 -13.97
CA LEU A 106 -15.34 14.98 -14.94
C LEU A 106 -16.31 15.57 -15.97
N VAL A 107 -17.24 16.42 -15.56
CA VAL A 107 -18.16 17.15 -16.47
C VAL A 107 -17.38 18.09 -17.38
N SER A 108 -16.47 18.90 -16.85
CA SER A 108 -15.62 19.80 -17.65
C SER A 108 -14.76 19.03 -18.66
N SER A 109 -14.25 17.85 -18.29
CA SER A 109 -13.49 17.00 -19.22
C SER A 109 -14.34 16.52 -20.41
N LYS A 110 -15.64 16.29 -20.21
CA LYS A 110 -16.56 15.97 -21.30
C LYS A 110 -16.86 17.20 -22.16
N LEU A 111 -17.14 18.34 -21.54
CA LEU A 111 -17.53 19.57 -22.24
C LEU A 111 -16.40 20.14 -23.11
N GLN A 112 -15.16 20.16 -22.62
CA GLN A 112 -14.00 20.64 -23.38
C GLN A 112 -13.76 19.86 -24.68
N TYR A 113 -14.19 18.60 -24.75
CA TYR A 113 -14.11 17.80 -25.96
C TYR A 113 -15.15 18.20 -27.02
N TYR A 114 -16.36 18.60 -26.60
CA TYR A 114 -17.45 18.94 -27.52
C TYR A 114 -17.41 20.38 -28.04
N ASP A 115 -16.83 21.31 -27.28
CA ASP A 115 -16.77 22.74 -27.65
C ASP A 115 -15.64 23.04 -28.67
N ASP A 116 -14.62 22.17 -28.74
CA ASP A 116 -13.39 22.43 -29.50
C ASP A 116 -13.35 21.74 -30.88
N SER A 117 -14.50 21.68 -31.56
CA SER A 117 -14.56 21.33 -33.00
C SER A 117 -13.86 22.35 -33.92
N GLY A 118 -13.26 23.41 -33.34
CA GLY A 118 -12.20 24.16 -34.01
C GLY A 118 -11.74 25.43 -33.29
N SER A 119 -10.77 25.35 -32.36
CA SER A 119 -9.70 26.36 -32.23
C SER A 119 -8.65 26.00 -31.16
N SER A 120 -7.44 25.66 -31.62
CA SER A 120 -6.11 25.72 -30.96
C SER A 120 -5.98 26.29 -29.53
N THR A 121 -5.22 25.59 -28.66
CA THR A 121 -3.89 26.01 -28.13
C THR A 121 -3.30 24.98 -27.13
N ASN A 122 -2.07 24.53 -27.38
CA ASN A 122 -0.97 24.06 -26.50
C ASN A 122 -1.17 23.30 -25.16
N ASN A 123 -2.38 22.94 -24.73
CA ASN A 123 -2.59 22.05 -23.59
C ASN A 123 -2.75 20.60 -24.07
N ILE A 124 -2.22 19.64 -23.31
CA ILE A 124 -2.30 18.20 -23.60
C ILE A 124 -3.74 17.86 -23.99
N ARG A 125 -3.94 17.38 -25.23
CA ARG A 125 -5.23 16.93 -25.77
C ARG A 125 -5.64 15.62 -25.11
N SER A 126 -5.92 15.64 -23.82
CA SER A 126 -6.55 14.52 -23.13
C SER A 126 -8.03 14.59 -23.46
N GLY A 127 -8.54 13.62 -24.23
CA GLY A 127 -9.97 13.45 -24.48
C GLY A 127 -10.78 13.28 -23.19
N PRO A 128 -12.11 13.10 -23.26
CA PRO A 128 -12.94 12.92 -22.08
C PRO A 128 -12.45 11.72 -21.25
N VAL A 129 -12.56 11.79 -19.92
CA VAL A 129 -12.21 10.66 -19.06
C VAL A 129 -13.10 9.47 -19.39
N ASN A 130 -12.49 8.35 -19.79
CA ASN A 130 -13.16 7.12 -20.18
C ASN A 130 -13.29 6.12 -19.04
N CYS A 131 -12.42 6.20 -18.03
CA CYS A 131 -12.41 5.29 -16.89
C CYS A 131 -11.84 5.98 -15.65
N ILE A 132 -12.39 5.66 -14.49
CA ILE A 132 -11.86 6.10 -13.19
C ILE A 132 -11.26 4.88 -12.49
N ILE A 133 -10.02 4.97 -12.04
CA ILE A 133 -9.42 4.02 -11.09
C ILE A 133 -9.33 4.73 -9.75
N ALA A 134 -10.25 4.42 -8.85
CA ALA A 134 -10.32 5.05 -7.53
C ALA A 134 -9.85 4.08 -6.45
N ASP A 135 -9.27 4.62 -5.39
CA ASP A 135 -9.05 3.85 -4.17
C ASP A 135 -10.38 3.35 -3.61
N GLY A 136 -10.52 2.04 -3.43
CA GLY A 136 -11.79 1.44 -3.03
C GLY A 136 -12.19 1.71 -1.58
N ILE A 137 -11.39 2.45 -0.79
CA ILE A 137 -11.84 3.02 0.49
C ILE A 137 -12.68 4.29 0.26
N LEU A 138 -12.33 5.09 -0.75
CA LEU A 138 -13.13 6.24 -1.15
C LEU A 138 -14.37 5.70 -1.88
N THR A 139 -15.51 5.70 -1.22
CA THR A 139 -16.74 5.15 -1.80
C THR A 139 -17.39 6.12 -2.78
N PHE A 140 -17.27 7.43 -2.58
CA PHE A 140 -17.99 8.43 -3.40
C PHE A 140 -17.61 8.53 -4.89
N PRO A 141 -16.38 8.21 -5.37
CA PRO A 141 -16.07 8.24 -6.80
C PRO A 141 -16.95 7.28 -7.61
N ILE A 142 -17.43 6.20 -7.00
CA ILE A 142 -18.35 5.26 -7.66
C ILE A 142 -19.70 5.89 -7.96
N ASP A 143 -20.20 6.73 -7.06
CA ASP A 143 -21.49 7.42 -7.24
C ASP A 143 -21.35 8.40 -8.41
N VAL A 144 -20.27 9.20 -8.39
CA VAL A 144 -20.01 10.20 -9.44
C VAL A 144 -19.80 9.53 -10.80
N GLY A 145 -19.04 8.44 -10.86
CA GLY A 145 -18.82 7.68 -12.08
C GLY A 145 -20.13 7.12 -12.65
N ASN A 146 -20.96 6.50 -11.82
CA ASN A 146 -22.26 5.96 -12.23
C ASN A 146 -23.23 7.04 -12.70
N GLU A 147 -23.31 8.19 -12.00
CA GLU A 147 -24.12 9.33 -12.40
C GLU A 147 -23.74 9.88 -13.79
N LEU A 148 -22.45 9.82 -14.13
CA LEU A 148 -21.91 10.32 -15.39
C LEU A 148 -21.75 9.21 -16.44
N GLY A 149 -22.11 7.96 -16.15
CA GLY A 149 -21.90 6.82 -17.05
C GLY A 149 -20.43 6.53 -17.36
N ILE A 150 -19.50 6.83 -16.43
CA ILE A 150 -18.07 6.54 -16.56
C ILE A 150 -17.76 5.29 -15.72
N PRO A 151 -17.18 4.22 -16.29
CA PRO A 151 -16.83 3.01 -15.55
C PRO A 151 -15.79 3.31 -14.46
N VAL A 152 -16.05 2.78 -13.26
CA VAL A 152 -15.17 2.91 -12.09
C VAL A 152 -14.57 1.55 -11.75
N ILE A 153 -13.25 1.49 -11.67
CA ILE A 153 -12.48 0.35 -11.19
C ILE A 153 -11.99 0.69 -9.79
N HIS A 154 -12.28 -0.15 -8.81
CA HIS A 154 -11.71 -0.01 -7.47
C HIS A 154 -10.30 -0.59 -7.44
N PHE A 155 -9.35 0.14 -6.89
CA PHE A 155 -8.05 -0.40 -6.49
C PHE A 155 -8.02 -0.49 -4.97
N ARG A 156 -7.87 -1.71 -4.44
CA ARG A 156 -7.63 -1.95 -3.02
C ARG A 156 -6.14 -2.21 -2.79
N THR A 157 -5.55 -1.39 -1.93
CA THR A 157 -4.11 -1.36 -1.63
C THR A 157 -3.72 -2.20 -0.41
N ILE A 158 -4.64 -3.05 0.04
CA ILE A 158 -4.46 -4.08 1.09
C ILE A 158 -4.32 -5.47 0.44
N SER A 159 -3.98 -6.48 1.25
CA SER A 159 -3.94 -7.88 0.79
C SER A 159 -5.31 -8.39 0.34
N ALA A 160 -5.36 -9.41 -0.53
CA ALA A 160 -6.63 -10.06 -0.85
C ALA A 160 -7.24 -10.72 0.38
N CYS A 161 -6.42 -11.27 1.28
CA CYS A 161 -6.84 -11.80 2.56
C CYS A 161 -7.56 -10.76 3.43
N ALA A 162 -6.96 -9.58 3.61
CA ALA A 162 -7.60 -8.52 4.38
C ALA A 162 -8.85 -7.99 3.68
N PHE A 163 -8.82 -7.82 2.35
CA PHE A 163 -10.00 -7.44 1.59
C PHE A 163 -11.16 -8.41 1.82
N TRP A 164 -10.91 -9.72 1.76
CA TRP A 164 -11.94 -10.72 1.97
C TRP A 164 -12.49 -10.71 3.40
N ILE A 165 -11.64 -10.56 4.41
CA ILE A 165 -12.08 -10.45 5.81
C ILE A 165 -12.96 -9.21 5.99
N TYR A 166 -12.54 -8.04 5.49
CA TYR A 166 -13.37 -6.83 5.53
C TYR A 166 -14.69 -7.02 4.80
N PHE A 167 -14.68 -7.66 3.63
CA PHE A 167 -15.87 -7.94 2.84
C PHE A 167 -16.87 -8.81 3.62
N SER A 168 -16.39 -9.79 4.39
CA SER A 168 -17.17 -10.69 5.23
C SER A 168 -17.61 -10.11 6.57
N VAL A 169 -17.23 -8.87 6.93
CA VAL A 169 -17.60 -8.26 8.23
C VAL A 169 -19.11 -8.27 8.49
N PRO A 170 -19.98 -7.90 7.54
CA PRO A 170 -21.42 -7.96 7.80
C PRO A 170 -21.94 -9.39 8.01
N ASP A 171 -21.31 -10.41 7.41
CA ASP A 171 -21.70 -11.81 7.64
C ASP A 171 -21.26 -12.29 9.04
N MET A 172 -20.09 -11.82 9.50
CA MET A 172 -19.62 -12.05 10.87
C MET A 172 -20.52 -11.36 11.90
N GLU A 173 -21.01 -10.17 11.59
CA GLU A 173 -21.93 -9.42 12.46
C GLU A 173 -23.27 -10.13 12.61
N GLU A 174 -23.89 -10.55 11.50
CA GLU A 174 -25.16 -11.28 11.51
C GLU A 174 -25.06 -12.58 12.33
N ALA A 175 -23.91 -13.25 12.27
CA ALA A 175 -23.64 -14.46 13.05
C ALA A 175 -23.25 -14.20 14.51
N GLY A 176 -23.07 -12.95 14.93
CA GLY A 176 -22.60 -12.60 16.27
C GLY A 176 -21.15 -13.00 16.55
N GLU A 177 -20.31 -13.08 15.51
CA GLU A 177 -18.91 -13.48 15.61
C GLU A 177 -17.92 -12.32 15.76
N LEU A 178 -18.35 -11.07 15.53
CA LEU A 178 -17.49 -9.90 15.70
C LEU A 178 -17.12 -9.69 17.17
N PRO A 179 -15.83 -9.54 17.50
CA PRO A 179 -15.42 -9.36 18.87
C PRO A 179 -15.64 -7.93 19.36
N ASN A 180 -16.09 -7.80 20.60
CA ASN A 180 -16.03 -6.57 21.37
C ASN A 180 -14.64 -6.38 21.98
N PHE A 181 -13.76 -5.75 21.20
CA PHE A 181 -12.39 -5.39 21.57
C PHE A 181 -12.28 -4.54 22.86
N THR A 182 -13.35 -3.89 23.34
CA THR A 182 -13.31 -3.03 24.54
C THR A 182 -13.68 -3.75 25.83
N SER A 183 -14.35 -4.90 25.73
CA SER A 183 -14.92 -5.55 26.92
C SER A 183 -13.88 -6.23 27.80
N GLY A 184 -12.72 -6.59 27.23
CA GLY A 184 -11.67 -7.38 27.89
C GLY A 184 -12.09 -8.79 28.31
N LYS A 185 -13.31 -9.21 27.97
CA LYS A 185 -13.93 -10.48 28.38
C LYS A 185 -14.00 -11.52 27.28
N GLU A 186 -13.54 -11.16 26.09
CA GLU A 186 -13.64 -12.02 24.92
C GLU A 186 -12.48 -13.01 24.82
N ASP A 187 -12.80 -14.22 24.38
CA ASP A 187 -11.79 -15.17 23.95
C ASP A 187 -11.23 -14.72 22.59
N MET A 188 -10.12 -14.00 22.64
CA MET A 188 -9.43 -13.49 21.46
C MET A 188 -8.77 -14.58 20.60
N ASP A 189 -8.67 -15.83 21.10
CA ASP A 189 -8.22 -16.99 20.31
C ASP A 189 -9.39 -17.81 19.73
N ARG A 190 -10.64 -17.42 19.99
CA ARG A 190 -11.81 -18.00 19.34
C ARG A 190 -11.71 -17.88 17.83
N ILE A 191 -11.99 -18.98 17.15
CA ILE A 191 -12.00 -19.08 15.69
C ILE A 191 -13.25 -18.38 15.12
N ILE A 192 -13.03 -17.67 14.01
CA ILE A 192 -14.07 -17.06 13.17
C ILE A 192 -14.45 -18.07 12.09
N THR A 193 -15.75 -18.35 11.96
CA THR A 193 -16.26 -19.37 11.03
C THR A 193 -16.98 -18.77 9.82
N ARG A 194 -17.27 -17.46 9.83
CA ARG A 194 -17.98 -16.77 8.72
C ARG A 194 -17.10 -16.16 7.65
N VAL A 195 -15.81 -16.47 7.64
CA VAL A 195 -14.90 -16.06 6.56
C VAL A 195 -14.53 -17.27 5.74
N ALA A 196 -15.14 -17.39 4.55
CA ALA A 196 -14.95 -18.55 3.69
C ALA A 196 -13.46 -18.76 3.34
N GLY A 197 -12.96 -19.98 3.53
CA GLY A 197 -11.56 -20.35 3.30
C GLY A 197 -10.60 -19.99 4.44
N MET A 198 -11.09 -19.49 5.57
CA MET A 198 -10.30 -19.13 6.75
C MET A 198 -10.83 -19.72 8.06
N GLU A 199 -11.81 -20.61 7.99
CA GLU A 199 -12.61 -21.13 9.11
C GLU A 199 -11.81 -21.99 10.10
N THR A 200 -10.57 -22.36 9.76
CA THR A 200 -9.74 -23.26 10.57
C THR A 200 -8.60 -22.55 11.31
N PHE A 201 -8.30 -21.29 10.96
CA PHE A 201 -7.12 -20.60 11.50
C PHE A 201 -7.31 -19.12 11.81
N LEU A 202 -8.36 -18.46 11.30
CA LEU A 202 -8.63 -17.06 11.60
C LEU A 202 -9.24 -16.93 12.99
N ARG A 203 -8.61 -16.14 13.86
CA ARG A 203 -9.08 -15.89 15.22
C ARG A 203 -9.60 -14.47 15.37
N CYS A 204 -10.35 -14.21 16.44
CA CYS A 204 -10.83 -12.88 16.78
C CYS A 204 -9.70 -11.84 16.85
N ARG A 205 -8.52 -12.20 17.38
CA ARG A 205 -7.35 -11.29 17.43
C ARG A 205 -6.72 -10.98 16.08
N ASP A 206 -6.95 -11.83 15.09
CA ASP A 206 -6.38 -11.67 13.76
C ASP A 206 -7.25 -10.72 12.91
N LEU A 207 -8.45 -10.37 13.38
CA LEU A 207 -9.33 -9.41 12.71
C LEU A 207 -8.71 -8.00 12.74
N PRO A 208 -8.96 -7.19 11.69
CA PRO A 208 -8.40 -5.85 11.59
C PRO A 208 -8.71 -4.97 12.81
N ASN A 209 -7.68 -4.52 13.52
CA ASN A 209 -7.87 -3.61 14.65
C ASN A 209 -7.88 -2.16 14.16
N VAL A 210 -9.06 -1.57 14.15
CA VAL A 210 -9.30 -0.21 13.65
C VAL A 210 -9.77 0.75 14.75
N ASN A 211 -9.72 0.30 16.01
CA ASN A 211 -10.10 1.13 17.17
C ASN A 211 -9.18 2.34 17.38
N ARG A 212 -7.94 2.27 16.88
CA ARG A 212 -6.97 3.38 16.91
C ARG A 212 -7.27 4.49 15.88
N ILE A 213 -8.35 4.35 15.10
CA ILE A 213 -8.76 5.31 14.05
C ILE A 213 -9.79 6.33 14.59
N GLY A 214 -10.27 6.21 15.83
CA GLY A 214 -11.09 7.22 16.50
C GLY A 214 -12.49 7.42 15.89
N HIS A 215 -13.47 6.62 16.31
CA HIS A 215 -14.87 6.79 15.88
C HIS A 215 -15.86 6.39 16.99
N GLN A 216 -17.08 6.94 16.94
CA GLN A 216 -18.16 6.62 17.89
C GLN A 216 -18.81 5.26 17.59
N GLU A 217 -18.82 4.83 16.32
CA GLU A 217 -19.27 3.50 15.87
C GLU A 217 -18.10 2.51 15.77
N ASN A 218 -18.39 1.20 15.71
CA ASN A 218 -17.37 0.17 15.54
C ASN A 218 -16.63 0.36 14.20
N PRO A 219 -15.35 0.80 14.19
CA PRO A 219 -14.65 1.17 12.96
C PRO A 219 -14.54 0.00 11.96
N LEU A 220 -14.58 -1.24 12.45
CA LEU A 220 -14.48 -2.44 11.62
C LEU A 220 -15.74 -2.65 10.77
N GLN A 221 -16.91 -2.37 11.34
CA GLN A 221 -18.20 -2.45 10.64
C GLN A 221 -18.23 -1.45 9.49
N VAL A 222 -17.88 -0.18 9.77
CA VAL A 222 -17.84 0.89 8.76
C VAL A 222 -16.91 0.53 7.59
N ILE A 223 -15.70 0.04 7.88
CA ILE A 223 -14.76 -0.37 6.81
C ILE A 223 -15.28 -1.59 6.05
N GLY A 224 -15.98 -2.50 6.73
CA GLY A 224 -16.66 -3.63 6.10
C GLY A 224 -17.72 -3.19 5.10
N GLU A 225 -18.56 -2.23 5.48
CA GLU A 225 -19.57 -1.62 4.60
C GLU A 225 -18.93 -0.93 3.39
N PHE A 226 -17.87 -0.14 3.60
CA PHE A 226 -17.13 0.49 2.49
C PHE A 226 -16.54 -0.56 1.55
N THR A 227 -16.01 -1.65 2.10
CA THR A 227 -15.42 -2.73 1.30
C THR A 227 -16.48 -3.42 0.44
N ARG A 228 -17.69 -3.65 0.96
CA ARG A 228 -18.81 -4.21 0.19
C ARG A 228 -19.23 -3.35 -1.00
N GLN A 229 -19.01 -2.04 -0.97
CA GLN A 229 -19.29 -1.17 -2.12
C GLN A 229 -18.48 -1.54 -3.37
N SER A 230 -17.40 -2.30 -3.22
CA SER A 230 -16.59 -2.75 -4.36
C SER A 230 -17.36 -3.65 -5.35
N THR A 231 -18.49 -4.26 -4.96
CA THR A 231 -19.35 -5.04 -5.89
C THR A 231 -20.12 -4.17 -6.87
N ARG A 232 -20.26 -2.88 -6.59
CA ARG A 232 -20.87 -1.90 -7.51
C ARG A 232 -19.87 -1.45 -8.58
N ALA A 233 -18.57 -1.69 -8.39
CA ALA A 233 -17.54 -1.24 -9.30
C ALA A 233 -17.51 -2.13 -10.54
N HIS A 234 -17.04 -1.57 -11.66
CA HIS A 234 -16.90 -2.30 -12.92
C HIS A 234 -15.85 -3.43 -12.81
N ALA A 235 -14.80 -3.18 -12.02
CA ALA A 235 -13.75 -4.16 -11.76
C ALA A 235 -13.01 -3.88 -10.45
N LEU A 236 -12.21 -4.85 -10.00
CA LEU A 236 -11.36 -4.77 -8.82
C LEU A 236 -9.89 -5.00 -9.19
N ILE A 237 -9.01 -4.11 -8.74
CA ILE A 237 -7.55 -4.27 -8.80
C ILE A 237 -7.05 -4.58 -7.39
N LEU A 238 -6.20 -5.60 -7.26
CA LEU A 238 -5.47 -5.93 -6.05
C LEU A 238 -3.96 -5.96 -6.33
N ASN A 239 -3.17 -5.33 -5.45
CA ASN A 239 -1.71 -5.41 -5.47
C ASN A 239 -1.25 -6.75 -4.85
N THR A 240 -1.56 -7.85 -5.51
CA THR A 240 -1.17 -9.22 -5.10
C THR A 240 -0.92 -10.10 -6.33
N PHE A 241 -0.42 -11.32 -6.14
CA PHE A 241 -0.26 -12.32 -7.20
C PHE A 241 -0.98 -13.63 -6.87
N GLU A 242 -1.32 -14.37 -7.92
CA GLU A 242 -2.20 -15.55 -7.82
C GLU A 242 -1.65 -16.60 -6.84
N ASP A 243 -0.37 -16.94 -6.93
CA ASP A 243 0.22 -18.02 -6.14
C ASP A 243 0.34 -17.70 -4.64
N LEU A 244 0.23 -16.43 -4.23
CA LEU A 244 0.24 -16.04 -2.81
C LEU A 244 -1.12 -16.25 -2.14
N GLU A 245 -2.21 -15.91 -2.83
CA GLU A 245 -3.55 -15.77 -2.23
C GLU A 245 -4.65 -16.54 -2.98
N ARG A 246 -4.30 -17.53 -3.83
CA ARG A 246 -5.23 -18.26 -4.72
C ARG A 246 -6.55 -18.70 -4.06
N PRO A 247 -6.55 -19.33 -2.85
CA PRO A 247 -7.81 -19.76 -2.23
C PRO A 247 -8.76 -18.59 -1.95
N VAL A 248 -8.22 -17.48 -1.43
CA VAL A 248 -8.99 -16.28 -1.11
C VAL A 248 -9.44 -15.56 -2.37
N LEU A 249 -8.57 -15.44 -3.37
CA LEU A 249 -8.90 -14.86 -4.68
C LEU A 249 -10.06 -15.62 -5.35
N SER A 250 -10.13 -16.94 -5.18
CA SER A 250 -11.24 -17.75 -5.69
C SER A 250 -12.58 -17.36 -5.04
N ASN A 251 -12.60 -17.08 -3.72
CA ASN A 251 -13.79 -16.60 -3.03
C ASN A 251 -14.17 -15.18 -3.48
N ILE A 252 -13.19 -14.28 -3.62
CA ILE A 252 -13.44 -12.91 -4.09
C ILE A 252 -14.07 -12.92 -5.50
N ARG A 253 -13.61 -13.79 -6.40
CA ARG A 253 -14.17 -13.92 -7.77
C ARG A 253 -15.65 -14.27 -7.81
N THR A 254 -16.19 -14.91 -6.76
CA THR A 254 -17.64 -15.19 -6.67
C THR A 254 -18.47 -13.91 -6.51
N GLN A 255 -17.88 -12.85 -5.93
CA GLN A 255 -18.52 -11.56 -5.68
C GLN A 255 -18.07 -10.47 -6.66
N SER A 256 -16.87 -10.61 -7.23
CA SER A 256 -16.27 -9.67 -8.16
C SER A 256 -15.52 -10.43 -9.26
N PRO A 257 -16.23 -10.86 -10.33
CA PRO A 257 -15.65 -11.71 -11.36
C PRO A 257 -14.56 -11.00 -12.18
N GLN A 258 -14.70 -9.68 -12.37
CA GLN A 258 -13.72 -8.85 -13.07
C GLN A 258 -12.65 -8.36 -12.07
N ILE A 259 -11.66 -9.21 -11.79
CA ILE A 259 -10.54 -8.92 -10.88
C ILE A 259 -9.20 -8.93 -11.60
N TYR A 260 -8.30 -8.00 -11.27
CA TYR A 260 -6.91 -7.96 -11.76
C TYR A 260 -5.93 -8.02 -10.59
N THR A 261 -5.10 -9.05 -10.53
CA THR A 261 -4.03 -9.19 -9.54
C THR A 261 -2.72 -8.71 -10.14
N LEU A 262 -2.28 -7.50 -9.76
CA LEU A 262 -1.18 -6.77 -10.40
C LEU A 262 0.10 -6.69 -9.53
N GLY A 263 0.18 -7.49 -8.47
CA GLY A 263 1.27 -7.49 -7.51
C GLY A 263 2.41 -8.46 -7.83
N PRO A 264 3.60 -8.28 -7.25
CA PRO A 264 4.04 -7.08 -6.56
C PRO A 264 4.23 -5.92 -7.54
N LEU A 265 3.47 -4.84 -7.36
CA LEU A 265 3.33 -3.80 -8.39
C LEU A 265 4.63 -3.04 -8.66
N HIS A 266 5.46 -2.83 -7.63
CA HIS A 266 6.77 -2.21 -7.76
C HIS A 266 7.72 -3.04 -8.63
N ALA A 267 7.68 -4.36 -8.49
CA ALA A 267 8.49 -5.27 -9.27
C ALA A 267 7.97 -5.41 -10.72
N LEU A 268 6.65 -5.41 -10.91
CA LEU A 268 6.03 -5.39 -12.23
C LEU A 268 6.44 -4.13 -13.01
N LEU A 269 6.40 -2.96 -12.38
CA LEU A 269 6.90 -1.73 -12.96
C LEU A 269 8.39 -1.81 -13.31
N LYS A 270 9.23 -2.27 -12.38
CA LYS A 270 10.67 -2.46 -12.62
C LYS A 270 10.93 -3.38 -13.82
N HIS A 271 10.17 -4.46 -13.95
CA HIS A 271 10.27 -5.37 -15.08
C HIS A 271 9.91 -4.68 -16.41
N LYS A 272 8.79 -3.95 -16.47
CA LYS A 272 8.34 -3.21 -17.67
C LYS A 272 9.27 -2.05 -18.08
N LEU A 273 9.94 -1.42 -17.12
CA LEU A 273 10.95 -0.39 -17.40
C LEU A 273 12.25 -1.01 -17.92
N GLY A 274 12.70 -2.12 -17.33
CA GLY A 274 13.91 -2.83 -17.74
C GLY A 274 13.85 -3.42 -19.15
N SER A 275 12.66 -3.83 -19.63
CA SER A 275 12.49 -4.34 -20.99
C SER A 275 12.51 -3.25 -22.08
N LYS A 276 12.32 -1.98 -21.71
CA LYS A 276 12.24 -0.85 -22.66
C LYS A 276 13.53 -0.03 -22.80
N THR A 277 14.52 -0.21 -21.92
CA THR A 277 15.73 0.62 -21.87
C THR A 277 16.97 -0.10 -22.40
N THR A 278 17.33 0.14 -23.67
CA THR A 278 18.69 -0.10 -24.21
C THR A 278 19.62 1.10 -24.05
N THR A 279 19.16 2.22 -23.51
CA THR A 279 19.97 3.43 -23.32
C THR A 279 19.55 4.23 -22.09
N SER A 280 20.55 4.57 -21.27
CA SER A 280 20.57 5.44 -20.08
C SER A 280 20.32 4.79 -18.71
N SER A 281 21.44 4.62 -17.98
CA SER A 281 21.60 4.14 -16.60
C SER A 281 21.11 5.13 -15.54
N VAL A 282 20.08 5.93 -15.80
CA VAL A 282 19.67 7.07 -14.95
C VAL A 282 18.22 6.97 -14.44
N GLN A 283 17.39 6.06 -14.97
CA GLN A 283 15.99 5.91 -14.55
C GLN A 283 15.78 5.04 -13.30
N SER A 284 16.82 4.46 -12.69
CA SER A 284 16.67 3.50 -11.58
C SER A 284 16.51 4.12 -10.19
N GLN A 285 16.22 5.42 -10.07
CA GLN A 285 16.33 6.17 -8.79
C GLN A 285 15.12 7.07 -8.49
N SER A 286 13.92 6.79 -9.01
CA SER A 286 12.74 7.63 -8.69
C SER A 286 11.91 7.04 -7.56
N SER A 287 11.79 7.79 -6.46
CA SER A 287 10.93 7.46 -5.33
C SER A 287 9.50 8.00 -5.53
N ASN A 288 8.53 7.34 -4.89
CA ASN A 288 7.15 7.83 -4.72
C ASN A 288 6.89 8.23 -3.26
N SER A 289 7.97 8.53 -2.52
CA SER A 289 7.90 8.86 -1.11
C SER A 289 7.37 10.27 -0.89
N LEU A 290 6.43 10.42 0.04
CA LEU A 290 6.03 11.73 0.59
C LEU A 290 7.04 12.24 1.63
N PHE A 291 8.08 11.47 1.95
CA PHE A 291 9.13 11.81 2.93
C PHE A 291 10.50 11.80 2.26
N GLN A 292 11.42 12.64 2.75
CA GLN A 292 12.79 12.67 2.26
C GLN A 292 13.53 11.38 2.64
N GLU A 293 14.05 10.65 1.65
CA GLU A 293 14.82 9.42 1.87
C GLU A 293 16.27 9.72 2.24
N ASP A 294 16.76 9.16 3.35
CA ASP A 294 18.17 9.13 3.67
C ASP A 294 18.86 7.99 2.92
N ARG A 295 19.64 8.33 1.88
CA ARG A 295 20.37 7.34 1.08
C ARG A 295 21.70 6.91 1.70
N ASN A 296 22.19 7.59 2.74
CA ASN A 296 23.41 7.20 3.42
C ASN A 296 23.25 5.82 4.12
N CYS A 297 22.01 5.41 4.41
CA CYS A 297 21.73 4.07 4.91
C CYS A 297 22.19 2.97 3.94
N ILE A 298 22.17 3.21 2.61
CA ILE A 298 22.65 2.24 1.62
C ILE A 298 24.17 2.10 1.73
N THR A 299 24.90 3.21 1.84
CA THR A 299 26.35 3.20 2.05
C THR A 299 26.72 2.51 3.37
N TRP A 300 25.92 2.68 4.42
CA TRP A 300 26.10 1.93 5.65
C TRP A 300 25.86 0.43 5.46
N LEU A 301 24.85 0.03 4.70
CA LEU A 301 24.53 -1.36 4.39
C LEU A 301 25.63 -2.03 3.55
N ASP A 302 26.25 -1.31 2.61
CA ASP A 302 27.37 -1.80 1.78
C ASP A 302 28.57 -2.26 2.65
N ALA A 303 28.75 -1.64 3.81
CA ALA A 303 29.82 -1.98 4.76
C ALA A 303 29.49 -3.17 5.68
N GLN A 304 28.29 -3.75 5.59
CA GLN A 304 27.85 -4.84 6.48
C GLN A 304 28.01 -6.22 5.84
N PRO A 305 28.29 -7.27 6.65
CA PRO A 305 28.29 -8.65 6.15
C PRO A 305 26.93 -9.07 5.57
N LEU A 306 26.96 -10.05 4.66
CA LEU A 306 25.76 -10.62 4.06
C LEU A 306 24.78 -11.14 5.11
N LYS A 307 23.49 -10.83 4.93
CA LYS A 307 22.39 -11.29 5.77
C LYS A 307 22.60 -11.07 7.29
N SER A 308 23.33 -10.01 7.66
CA SER A 308 23.69 -9.71 9.04
C SER A 308 22.88 -8.58 9.69
N VAL A 309 22.11 -7.85 8.90
CA VAL A 309 21.32 -6.69 9.34
C VAL A 309 19.84 -7.07 9.44
N ILE A 310 19.20 -6.72 10.55
CA ILE A 310 17.75 -6.65 10.63
C ILE A 310 17.27 -5.23 10.29
N TYR A 311 16.43 -5.10 9.28
CA TYR A 311 15.77 -3.85 8.95
C TYR A 311 14.52 -3.69 9.84
N VAL A 312 14.26 -2.51 10.40
CA VAL A 312 13.15 -2.24 11.30
C VAL A 312 12.37 -1.03 10.81
N SER A 313 11.08 -1.21 10.51
CA SER A 313 10.18 -0.12 10.10
C SER A 313 8.71 -0.44 10.41
N PHE A 314 8.06 0.47 11.13
CA PHE A 314 6.63 0.36 11.47
C PHE A 314 5.74 1.24 10.57
N GLY A 315 6.21 1.55 9.36
CA GLY A 315 5.42 2.22 8.33
C GLY A 315 5.33 3.73 8.50
N SER A 316 4.38 4.36 7.81
CA SER A 316 4.22 5.82 7.74
C SER A 316 3.24 6.41 8.75
N LEU A 317 2.45 5.57 9.44
CA LEU A 317 1.32 6.02 10.28
C LEU A 317 1.37 5.50 11.72
N ALA A 318 2.09 4.40 12.00
CA ALA A 318 2.16 3.86 13.36
C ALA A 318 2.83 4.87 14.29
N LYS A 319 2.29 4.99 15.51
CA LYS A 319 2.85 5.74 16.62
C LYS A 319 3.32 4.76 17.69
N LEU A 320 4.40 5.07 18.39
CA LEU A 320 4.90 4.27 19.50
C LEU A 320 4.77 5.09 20.77
N THR A 321 4.31 4.43 21.83
CA THR A 321 4.51 4.95 23.18
C THR A 321 6.01 4.94 23.50
N ARG A 322 6.44 5.80 24.42
CA ARG A 322 7.84 5.79 24.90
C ARG A 322 8.24 4.44 25.51
N TYR A 323 7.30 3.74 26.13
CA TYR A 323 7.51 2.41 26.65
C TYR A 323 7.85 1.43 25.52
N GLU A 324 7.01 1.36 24.49
CA GLU A 324 7.23 0.47 23.34
C GLU A 324 8.56 0.79 22.64
N MET A 325 8.86 2.07 22.39
CA MET A 325 10.13 2.49 21.79
C MET A 325 11.34 1.97 22.59
N ARG A 326 11.26 2.07 23.93
CA ARG A 326 12.30 1.59 24.83
C ARG A 326 12.43 0.06 24.80
N GLU A 327 11.33 -0.68 24.78
CA GLU A 327 11.37 -2.14 24.72
C GLU A 327 11.94 -2.65 23.40
N PHE A 328 11.53 -2.07 22.26
CA PHE A 328 12.12 -2.35 20.96
C PHE A 328 13.62 -2.07 20.96
N TRP A 329 14.02 -0.92 21.50
CA TRP A 329 15.41 -0.54 21.57
C TRP A 329 16.26 -1.55 22.35
N TYR A 330 15.87 -1.84 23.60
CA TYR A 330 16.63 -2.76 24.43
C TYR A 330 16.69 -4.15 23.82
N GLY A 331 15.59 -4.64 23.25
CA GLY A 331 15.60 -5.94 22.60
C GLY A 331 16.53 -6.00 21.38
N LEU A 332 16.56 -4.95 20.55
CA LEU A 332 17.48 -4.85 19.42
C LEU A 332 18.95 -4.83 19.88
N ILE A 333 19.27 -4.02 20.89
CA ILE A 333 20.63 -3.95 21.45
C ILE A 333 21.05 -5.30 22.06
N ASN A 334 20.17 -5.92 22.85
CA ASN A 334 20.46 -7.18 23.53
C ASN A 334 20.64 -8.34 22.54
N SER A 335 19.95 -8.31 21.40
CA SER A 335 20.13 -9.32 20.33
C SER A 335 21.55 -9.35 19.76
N LYS A 336 22.34 -8.26 19.94
CA LYS A 336 23.68 -8.06 19.38
C LYS A 336 23.73 -8.13 17.84
N LYS A 337 22.57 -8.17 17.16
CA LYS A 337 22.48 -8.08 15.71
C LYS A 337 22.70 -6.65 15.25
N ARG A 338 23.11 -6.49 13.99
CA ARG A 338 23.15 -5.17 13.36
C ARG A 338 21.74 -4.80 12.95
N PHE A 339 21.38 -3.52 13.02
CA PHE A 339 20.05 -3.10 12.62
C PHE A 339 20.01 -1.74 11.94
N LEU A 340 19.11 -1.61 10.99
CA LEU A 340 18.73 -0.32 10.39
C LEU A 340 17.32 -0.01 10.85
N TRP A 341 17.13 1.02 11.67
CA TRP A 341 15.82 1.38 12.23
C TRP A 341 15.33 2.73 11.71
N VAL A 342 14.15 2.71 11.07
CA VAL A 342 13.41 3.90 10.66
C VAL A 342 12.61 4.45 11.85
N ILE A 343 12.95 5.66 12.28
CA ILE A 343 12.27 6.39 13.37
C ILE A 343 11.83 7.74 12.83
N ARG A 344 10.53 7.87 12.53
CA ARG A 344 10.00 9.14 12.00
C ARG A 344 9.95 10.21 13.09
N PRO A 345 10.11 11.51 12.77
CA PRO A 345 10.00 12.59 13.74
C PRO A 345 8.68 12.59 14.51
N ASP A 346 7.59 12.16 13.85
CA ASP A 346 6.25 12.13 14.43
C ASP A 346 5.94 10.81 15.17
N MET A 347 6.88 9.85 15.24
CA MET A 347 6.58 8.49 15.67
C MET A 347 6.29 8.36 17.17
N VAL A 348 6.82 9.25 18.01
CA VAL A 348 6.70 9.18 19.48
C VAL A 348 5.91 10.37 19.98
N ASP A 349 4.97 10.14 20.90
CA ASP A 349 4.15 11.22 21.48
C ASP A 349 5.01 12.22 22.29
N GLY A 350 5.15 13.44 21.77
CA GLY A 350 6.05 14.49 22.26
C GLY A 350 5.56 15.27 23.49
N LYS A 351 4.83 14.66 24.42
CA LYS A 351 4.30 15.38 25.60
C LYS A 351 5.26 15.51 26.78
N ASP A 352 6.45 14.88 26.78
CA ASP A 352 7.47 15.12 27.81
C ASP A 352 8.90 15.12 27.23
N ASP A 353 9.68 16.09 27.74
CA ASP A 353 11.08 16.52 27.50
C ASP A 353 12.11 15.55 26.84
N ASP A 354 12.89 16.08 25.87
CA ASP A 354 13.23 15.42 24.58
C ASP A 354 14.75 15.35 24.25
N GLY A 355 15.62 15.10 25.23
CA GLY A 355 17.08 15.01 24.98
C GLY A 355 17.70 13.63 25.25
N GLN A 356 17.32 13.00 26.36
CA GLN A 356 18.12 11.93 26.94
C GLN A 356 17.91 10.57 26.27
N ILE A 357 16.68 10.24 25.88
CA ILE A 357 16.38 8.99 25.17
C ILE A 357 17.09 8.98 23.81
N GLN A 358 17.01 10.06 23.03
CA GLN A 358 17.67 10.13 21.73
C GLN A 358 19.21 10.00 21.84
N VAL A 359 19.82 10.58 22.89
CA VAL A 359 21.26 10.43 23.14
C VAL A 359 21.63 9.01 23.53
N GLU A 360 20.92 8.38 24.47
CA GLU A 360 21.15 6.98 24.86
C GLU A 360 20.97 6.01 23.70
N LEU A 361 19.95 6.28 22.85
CA LEU A 361 19.71 5.56 21.62
C LEU A 361 20.92 5.71 20.68
N VAL A 362 21.29 6.93 20.32
CA VAL A 362 22.40 7.17 19.38
C VAL A 362 23.71 6.58 19.89
N GLU A 363 24.04 6.73 21.18
CA GLU A 363 25.26 6.18 21.77
C GLU A 363 25.29 4.65 21.81
N GLY A 364 24.19 4.01 22.20
CA GLY A 364 24.09 2.55 22.22
C GLY A 364 24.17 1.90 20.83
N THR A 365 23.92 2.66 19.76
CA THR A 365 23.96 2.14 18.38
C THR A 365 25.21 2.37 17.58
N LYS A 366 26.11 3.28 17.99
CA LYS A 366 27.19 3.77 17.10
C LYS A 366 28.02 2.68 16.41
N GLU A 367 28.14 1.49 17.01
CA GLU A 367 28.89 0.38 16.43
C GLU A 367 28.07 -0.57 15.53
N ARG A 368 26.76 -0.73 15.78
CA ARG A 368 25.97 -1.84 15.20
C ARG A 368 24.64 -1.43 14.59
N GLY A 369 24.16 -0.22 14.83
CA GLY A 369 22.92 0.23 14.23
C GLY A 369 23.05 1.54 13.47
N TYR A 370 22.10 1.72 12.56
CA TYR A 370 21.90 2.94 11.81
C TYR A 370 20.46 3.40 12.03
N MET A 371 20.29 4.67 12.40
CA MET A 371 18.97 5.29 12.53
C MET A 371 18.75 6.23 11.37
N ALA A 372 17.58 6.16 10.77
CA ALA A 372 17.15 7.05 9.71
C ALA A 372 15.73 7.52 9.98
N GLU A 373 15.39 8.75 9.57
CA GLU A 373 13.99 9.20 9.62
C GLU A 373 13.13 8.49 8.57
N TRP A 374 13.71 8.25 7.40
CA TRP A 374 13.07 7.57 6.29
C TRP A 374 14.13 7.01 5.31
N VAL A 375 13.82 5.93 4.61
CA VAL A 375 14.78 5.19 3.76
C VAL A 375 14.16 4.77 2.42
N PRO A 376 14.97 4.54 1.37
CA PRO A 376 14.51 3.90 0.13
C PRO A 376 14.23 2.40 0.39
N GLN A 377 13.08 2.08 1.00
CA GLN A 377 12.77 0.75 1.54
C GLN A 377 12.91 -0.39 0.52
N GLU A 378 12.50 -0.17 -0.73
CA GLU A 378 12.64 -1.18 -1.79
C GLU A 378 14.12 -1.56 -2.02
N GLU A 379 15.03 -0.58 -1.99
CA GLU A 379 16.48 -0.81 -2.12
C GLU A 379 17.05 -1.46 -0.86
N VAL A 380 16.61 -1.01 0.33
CA VAL A 380 17.02 -1.59 1.62
C VAL A 380 16.66 -3.08 1.69
N LEU A 381 15.41 -3.45 1.40
CA LEU A 381 14.96 -4.85 1.43
C LEU A 381 15.68 -5.70 0.38
N ALA A 382 15.96 -5.14 -0.80
CA ALA A 382 16.73 -5.83 -1.84
C ALA A 382 18.23 -5.94 -1.52
N HIS A 383 18.74 -5.25 -0.51
CA HIS A 383 20.16 -5.19 -0.21
C HIS A 383 20.70 -6.53 0.37
N PRO A 384 21.84 -7.07 -0.12
CA PRO A 384 22.36 -8.37 0.32
C PRO A 384 22.68 -8.47 1.82
N ALA A 385 23.00 -7.36 2.48
CA ALA A 385 23.26 -7.30 3.91
C ALA A 385 22.00 -7.53 4.77
N VAL A 386 20.80 -7.26 4.25
CA VAL A 386 19.54 -7.42 5.00
C VAL A 386 19.16 -8.89 5.05
N GLY A 387 19.11 -9.42 6.28
CA GLY A 387 18.79 -10.82 6.59
C GLY A 387 17.39 -11.05 7.14
N GLY A 388 16.73 -10.01 7.64
CA GLY A 388 15.39 -10.08 8.22
C GLY A 388 14.74 -8.70 8.30
N PHE A 389 13.42 -8.67 8.40
CA PHE A 389 12.63 -7.46 8.44
C PHE A 389 11.66 -7.45 9.63
N PHE A 390 11.88 -6.54 10.57
CA PHE A 390 10.95 -6.24 11.64
C PHE A 390 9.96 -5.17 11.17
N THR A 391 8.71 -5.57 10.98
CA THR A 391 7.69 -4.77 10.33
C THR A 391 6.40 -4.71 11.12
N HIS A 392 5.64 -3.62 10.92
CA HIS A 392 4.23 -3.54 11.29
C HIS A 392 3.30 -4.36 10.39
N SER A 393 3.81 -5.03 9.36
CA SER A 393 3.03 -5.83 8.39
C SER A 393 2.03 -5.06 7.53
N GLY A 394 2.27 -3.77 7.28
CA GLY A 394 1.54 -3.03 6.25
C GLY A 394 1.76 -3.67 4.86
N TRP A 395 0.71 -3.73 4.04
CA TRP A 395 0.70 -4.59 2.86
C TRP A 395 1.83 -4.35 1.85
N ASN A 396 2.13 -3.08 1.52
CA ASN A 396 3.22 -2.75 0.61
C ASN A 396 4.58 -3.26 1.14
N SER A 397 4.87 -3.04 2.42
CA SER A 397 6.10 -3.53 3.06
C SER A 397 6.17 -5.06 3.07
N THR A 398 5.03 -5.73 3.32
CA THR A 398 4.94 -7.20 3.30
C THR A 398 5.26 -7.75 1.92
N ILE A 399 4.66 -7.21 0.86
CA ILE A 399 4.87 -7.72 -0.51
C ILE A 399 6.27 -7.38 -1.06
N GLU A 400 6.85 -6.25 -0.66
CA GLU A 400 8.26 -5.90 -0.91
C GLU A 400 9.22 -6.90 -0.25
N SER A 401 8.97 -7.28 1.01
CA SER A 401 9.77 -8.28 1.72
C SER A 401 9.67 -9.67 1.07
N ILE A 402 8.46 -10.05 0.65
CA ILE A 402 8.20 -11.32 -0.03
C ILE A 402 9.05 -11.44 -1.29
N ILE A 403 9.02 -10.46 -2.19
CA ILE A 403 9.78 -10.57 -3.44
C ILE A 403 11.30 -10.43 -3.24
N ALA A 404 11.71 -9.66 -2.23
CA ALA A 404 13.11 -9.54 -1.83
C ALA A 404 13.67 -10.84 -1.19
N GLY A 405 12.80 -11.76 -0.79
CA GLY A 405 13.21 -12.99 -0.11
C GLY A 405 13.74 -12.71 1.29
N VAL A 406 13.11 -11.77 2.01
CA VAL A 406 13.49 -11.42 3.38
C VAL A 406 12.40 -11.91 4.36
N PRO A 407 12.74 -12.76 5.35
CA PRO A 407 11.77 -13.23 6.34
C PRO A 407 11.44 -12.12 7.35
N MET A 408 10.27 -12.23 7.99
CA MET A 408 9.69 -11.13 8.77
C MET A 408 9.48 -11.44 10.25
N ILE A 409 9.65 -10.43 11.10
CA ILE A 409 9.00 -10.36 12.42
C ILE A 409 7.89 -9.32 12.30
N CYS A 410 6.68 -9.71 12.64
CA CYS A 410 5.50 -8.91 12.46
C CYS A 410 4.99 -8.40 13.81
N TRP A 411 4.87 -7.08 13.96
CA TRP A 411 4.20 -6.42 15.08
C TRP A 411 3.05 -5.55 14.58
N PRO A 412 1.86 -6.14 14.34
CA PRO A 412 0.75 -5.43 13.75
C PRO A 412 0.21 -4.32 14.66
N TYR A 413 0.10 -3.10 14.12
CA TYR A 413 -0.37 -1.93 14.87
C TYR A 413 -1.88 -1.68 14.66
N PHE A 414 -2.36 -1.67 13.42
CA PHE A 414 -3.75 -1.30 13.08
C PHE A 414 -4.17 -1.76 11.68
N ALA A 415 -5.44 -1.53 11.32
CA ALA A 415 -6.00 -1.81 10.01
C ALA A 415 -5.79 -3.29 9.61
N ASP A 416 -5.33 -3.57 8.39
CA ASP A 416 -5.15 -4.92 7.85
C ASP A 416 -3.94 -5.68 8.42
N GLN A 417 -3.17 -5.05 9.31
CA GLN A 417 -1.87 -5.57 9.71
C GLN A 417 -1.97 -6.87 10.53
N GLN A 418 -2.99 -7.01 11.38
CA GLN A 418 -3.23 -8.25 12.14
C GLN A 418 -3.46 -9.44 11.19
N VAL A 419 -4.24 -9.22 10.13
CA VAL A 419 -4.46 -10.22 9.08
C VAL A 419 -3.15 -10.57 8.40
N ASN A 420 -2.41 -9.55 7.93
CA ASN A 420 -1.16 -9.79 7.21
C ASN A 420 -0.15 -10.54 8.10
N SER A 421 -0.04 -10.19 9.38
CA SER A 421 0.80 -10.89 10.38
C SER A 421 0.42 -12.36 10.54
N ARG A 422 -0.88 -12.66 10.63
CA ARG A 422 -1.40 -14.03 10.73
C ARG A 422 -1.08 -14.84 9.49
N PHE A 423 -1.22 -14.25 8.30
CA PHE A 423 -0.90 -14.93 7.04
C PHE A 423 0.61 -15.16 6.87
N VAL A 424 1.44 -14.18 7.21
CA VAL A 424 2.91 -14.32 7.20
C VAL A 424 3.35 -15.48 8.10
N SER A 425 2.84 -15.55 9.32
CA SER A 425 3.26 -16.54 10.31
C SER A 425 2.66 -17.92 10.08
N GLU A 426 1.35 -18.03 9.78
CA GLU A 426 0.68 -19.33 9.75
C GLU A 426 0.39 -19.92 8.40
N VAL A 427 0.16 -19.09 7.40
CA VAL A 427 -0.27 -19.57 6.09
C VAL A 427 0.94 -19.70 5.18
N TRP A 428 1.70 -18.62 5.04
CA TRP A 428 2.84 -18.56 4.14
C TRP A 428 4.15 -19.02 4.78
N LYS A 429 4.20 -19.10 6.12
CA LYS A 429 5.39 -19.51 6.90
C LYS A 429 6.65 -18.70 6.54
N LEU A 430 6.50 -17.37 6.41
CA LEU A 430 7.55 -16.44 5.98
C LEU A 430 8.15 -15.65 7.15
N GLY A 431 7.72 -15.93 8.38
CA GLY A 431 8.10 -15.13 9.53
C GLY A 431 7.33 -15.49 10.78
N MET A 432 7.38 -14.59 11.76
CA MET A 432 6.78 -14.77 13.07
C MET A 432 5.85 -13.59 13.42
N ASP A 433 4.76 -13.91 14.11
CA ASP A 433 3.78 -12.94 14.60
C ASP A 433 4.05 -12.64 16.08
N MET A 434 4.52 -11.42 16.38
CA MET A 434 4.71 -10.90 17.73
C MET A 434 3.39 -10.46 18.38
N LYS A 435 2.31 -10.39 17.57
CA LYS A 435 0.97 -9.97 18.00
C LYS A 435 1.02 -8.57 18.60
N ASP A 436 0.43 -8.41 19.78
CA ASP A 436 0.35 -7.18 20.57
C ASP A 436 1.41 -7.10 21.67
N VAL A 437 2.37 -8.03 21.72
CA VAL A 437 3.40 -8.07 22.78
C VAL A 437 4.54 -7.12 22.45
N CYS A 438 4.80 -6.13 23.29
CA CYS A 438 6.00 -5.29 23.20
C CYS A 438 6.82 -5.40 24.49
N ASP A 439 7.79 -6.31 24.47
CA ASP A 439 8.70 -6.61 25.58
C ASP A 439 10.11 -6.87 25.04
N ARG A 440 11.14 -6.30 25.69
CA ARG A 440 12.52 -6.40 25.21
C ARG A 440 13.05 -7.84 25.09
N VAL A 441 12.62 -8.76 25.96
CA VAL A 441 13.08 -10.16 25.94
C VAL A 441 12.43 -10.88 24.77
N VAL A 442 11.16 -10.60 24.51
CA VAL A 442 10.46 -11.11 23.32
C VAL A 442 11.10 -10.59 22.04
N VAL A 443 11.36 -9.28 21.95
CA VAL A 443 12.06 -8.65 20.83
C VAL A 443 13.42 -9.29 20.60
N GLU A 444 14.26 -9.40 21.63
CA GLU A 444 15.58 -10.04 21.57
C GLU A 444 15.49 -11.48 21.03
N THR A 445 14.57 -12.27 21.60
CA THR A 445 14.38 -13.68 21.24
C THR A 445 13.95 -13.81 19.79
N MET A 446 12.94 -13.06 19.35
CA MET A 446 12.45 -13.13 17.97
C MET A 446 13.50 -12.69 16.96
N VAL A 447 14.30 -11.66 17.28
CA VAL A 447 15.40 -11.23 16.42
C VAL A 447 16.46 -12.32 16.30
N ASN A 448 16.82 -12.99 17.40
CA ASN A 448 17.76 -14.10 17.39
C ASN A 448 17.23 -15.33 16.65
N ASP A 449 15.96 -15.68 16.85
CA ASP A 449 15.26 -16.76 16.15
C ASP A 449 15.27 -16.54 14.64
N LEU A 450 14.81 -15.36 14.18
CA LEU A 450 14.70 -15.05 12.76
C LEU A 450 16.07 -15.02 12.08
N MET A 451 17.07 -14.43 12.74
CA MET A 451 18.39 -14.16 12.15
C MET A 451 19.40 -15.28 12.37
N ALA A 452 19.12 -16.26 13.23
CA ALA A 452 20.04 -17.36 13.53
C ALA A 452 19.32 -18.67 13.90
N GLU A 453 18.66 -18.75 15.05
CA GLU A 453 18.33 -20.03 15.69
C GLU A 453 17.32 -20.86 14.91
N ARG A 454 16.31 -20.18 14.36
CA ARG A 454 15.19 -20.77 13.61
C ARG A 454 15.14 -20.28 12.17
N ARG A 455 16.21 -19.65 11.71
CA ARG A 455 16.33 -19.02 10.39
C ARG A 455 15.95 -19.96 9.24
N GLU A 456 16.37 -21.22 9.33
CA GLU A 456 16.09 -22.23 8.29
C GLU A 456 14.59 -22.60 8.16
N GLU A 457 13.78 -22.36 9.20
CA GLU A 457 12.33 -22.61 9.15
C GLU A 457 11.64 -21.71 8.13
N PHE A 458 12.14 -20.49 7.95
CA PHE A 458 11.50 -19.45 7.14
C PHE A 458 12.07 -19.38 5.72
N ILE A 459 13.37 -19.59 5.56
CA ILE A 459 14.07 -19.35 4.27
C ILE A 459 13.49 -20.16 3.15
N LYS A 460 13.20 -21.44 3.37
CA LYS A 460 12.66 -22.28 2.30
C LYS A 460 11.36 -21.71 1.74
N SER A 461 10.46 -21.27 2.63
CA SER A 461 9.18 -20.66 2.25
C SER A 461 9.39 -19.28 1.62
N THR A 462 10.27 -18.47 2.20
CA THR A 462 10.65 -17.15 1.71
C THR A 462 11.26 -17.19 0.31
N ASP A 463 12.23 -18.05 0.05
CA ASP A 463 12.86 -18.22 -1.26
C ASP A 463 11.86 -18.74 -2.30
N THR A 464 11.01 -19.69 -1.90
CA THR A 464 9.94 -20.22 -2.77
C THR A 464 8.97 -19.12 -3.16
N MET A 465 8.48 -18.34 -2.20
CA MET A 465 7.52 -17.28 -2.46
C MET A 465 8.14 -16.11 -3.24
N ALA A 466 9.40 -15.77 -2.95
CA ALA A 466 10.14 -14.77 -3.71
C ALA A 466 10.30 -15.17 -5.18
N ARG A 467 10.57 -16.46 -5.46
CA ARG A 467 10.63 -17.00 -6.82
C ARG A 467 9.27 -16.89 -7.52
N LEU A 468 8.18 -17.32 -6.88
CA LEU A 468 6.82 -17.24 -7.44
C LEU A 468 6.42 -15.78 -7.72
N ALA A 469 6.75 -14.86 -6.82
CA ALA A 469 6.51 -13.43 -7.03
C ALA A 469 7.25 -12.89 -8.26
N ARG A 470 8.52 -13.27 -8.47
CA ARG A 470 9.30 -12.91 -9.66
C ARG A 470 8.75 -13.53 -10.94
N GLU A 471 8.30 -14.78 -10.89
CA GLU A 471 7.66 -15.45 -12.02
C GLU A 471 6.34 -14.77 -12.41
N SER A 472 5.52 -14.36 -11.44
CA SER A 472 4.24 -13.70 -11.70
C SER A 472 4.35 -12.38 -12.46
N VAL A 473 5.42 -11.60 -12.21
CA VAL A 473 5.64 -10.29 -12.85
C VAL A 473 6.44 -10.36 -14.15
N SER A 474 7.06 -11.52 -14.43
CA SER A 474 7.81 -11.75 -15.67
C SER A 474 6.86 -11.95 -16.85
N GLU A 475 7.36 -11.81 -18.08
CA GLU A 475 6.58 -12.08 -19.30
C GLU A 475 5.91 -13.46 -19.26
N GLY A 476 4.60 -13.49 -19.51
CA GLY A 476 3.77 -14.70 -19.41
C GLY A 476 3.28 -15.03 -17.99
N GLY A 477 3.80 -14.37 -16.95
CA GLY A 477 3.34 -14.51 -15.57
C GLY A 477 1.94 -13.94 -15.33
N TYR A 478 1.27 -14.36 -14.25
CA TYR A 478 -0.12 -13.97 -13.96
C TYR A 478 -0.32 -12.46 -13.86
N SER A 479 0.53 -11.76 -13.12
CA SER A 479 0.41 -10.31 -12.93
C SER A 479 0.77 -9.53 -14.18
N TYR A 480 1.73 -10.01 -14.96
CA TYR A 480 2.03 -9.48 -16.29
C TYR A 480 0.81 -9.59 -17.21
N CYS A 481 0.23 -10.79 -17.33
CA CYS A 481 -0.93 -11.04 -18.18
C CYS A 481 -2.17 -10.27 -17.71
N ASN A 482 -2.39 -10.11 -16.40
CA ASN A 482 -3.48 -9.31 -15.86
C ASN A 482 -3.32 -7.81 -16.14
N LEU A 483 -2.09 -7.29 -16.17
CA LEU A 483 -1.84 -5.92 -16.60
C LEU A 483 -2.22 -5.72 -18.07
N GLU A 484 -1.78 -6.61 -18.96
CA GLU A 484 -2.14 -6.55 -20.39
C GLU A 484 -3.65 -6.63 -20.60
N ARG A 485 -4.32 -7.52 -19.86
CA ARG A 485 -5.78 -7.64 -19.88
C ARG A 485 -6.47 -6.36 -19.39
N LEU A 486 -6.01 -5.78 -18.28
CA LEU A 486 -6.55 -4.50 -17.78
C LEU A 486 -6.42 -3.39 -18.83
N ILE A 487 -5.25 -3.26 -19.46
CA ILE A 487 -4.99 -2.26 -20.49
C ILE A 487 -5.96 -2.44 -21.67
N GLU A 488 -6.15 -3.67 -22.13
CA GLU A 488 -7.06 -3.95 -23.24
C GLU A 488 -8.52 -3.71 -22.87
N ASP A 489 -8.94 -4.13 -21.68
CA ASP A 489 -10.30 -3.88 -21.19
C ASP A 489 -10.58 -2.37 -21.09
N ILE A 490 -9.60 -1.55 -20.64
CA ILE A 490 -9.72 -0.08 -20.65
C ILE A 490 -9.87 0.48 -22.08
N ARG A 491 -9.12 -0.06 -23.05
CA ARG A 491 -9.27 0.35 -24.46
C ARG A 491 -10.67 0.03 -24.97
N LEU A 492 -11.20 -1.14 -24.67
CA LEU A 492 -12.55 -1.55 -25.08
C LEU A 492 -13.64 -0.69 -24.42
N MET A 493 -13.48 -0.30 -23.14
CA MET A 493 -14.41 0.61 -22.45
C MET A 493 -14.52 1.96 -23.19
N SER A 494 -13.43 2.47 -23.75
CA SER A 494 -13.41 3.75 -24.46
C SER A 494 -14.15 3.74 -25.81
N VAL A 495 -14.26 2.57 -26.45
CA VAL A 495 -14.93 2.42 -27.75
C VAL A 495 -16.45 2.34 -27.59
N GLY A 496 -16.94 1.77 -26.49
CA GLY A 496 -18.37 1.62 -26.21
C GLY A 496 -19.08 2.85 -25.66
N SER A 497 -18.35 3.91 -25.31
CA SER A 497 -18.91 5.20 -24.83
C SER A 497 -19.19 6.22 -25.94
N LYS A 498 -19.04 5.84 -27.21
CA LYS A 498 -19.31 6.69 -28.38
C LYS A 498 -20.78 6.70 -28.79
#